data_AF-A0A944GQH9-F1
#
_entry.id   AF-A0A944GQH9-F1
#
_cell.length_a   1.000
_cell.length_b   1.000
_cell.length_c   1.000
_cell.angle_alpha   90.00
_cell.angle_beta   90.00
_cell.angle_gamma   90.00
#
_symmetry.space_group_name_H-M   'P 1'
#
loop_
_entity.id
_entity.type
_entity.pdbx_description
1 polymer ?
#
loop_
_entity_poly.entity_id
_entity_poly.type
_entity_poly.pdbx_seq_one_letter_code
_entity_poly.pdbx_strand_id
1 'polypeptide(L)' 'MADKIPFDNIRAEISRRRWSIDEFCEKIGIGRKTFYNWEEKGDFSISYLIKMSELFGISTDELLGIDKTA' A
#
# COMPACT_ATOMS: atom_id res chain seq x y z
N MET A 1 -11.85 6.83 13.76
CA MET A 1 -11.44 6.68 12.34
C MET A 1 -10.24 5.74 12.39
N ALA A 2 -10.26 4.63 11.66
CA ALA A 2 -9.09 3.74 11.63
C ALA A 2 -7.91 4.53 11.04
N ASP A 3 -6.76 4.47 11.70
CA ASP A 3 -5.54 5.10 11.19
C ASP A 3 -5.22 4.54 9.80
N LYS A 4 -5.25 5.39 8.78
CA LYS A 4 -4.97 5.03 7.39
C LYS A 4 -3.48 5.01 7.05
N ILE A 5 -2.62 4.93 8.07
CA ILE A 5 -1.16 4.99 7.95
C ILE A 5 -0.63 4.05 6.84
N PRO A 6 -1.10 2.80 6.68
CA PRO A 6 -0.64 1.95 5.59
C PRO A 6 -0.93 2.53 4.20
N PHE A 7 -2.08 3.17 4.00
CA PHE A 7 -2.48 3.71 2.70
C PHE A 7 -1.76 5.01 2.35
N ASP A 8 -1.42 5.82 3.36
CA ASP A 8 -0.57 7.00 3.16
C ASP A 8 0.82 6.59 2.68
N ASN A 9 1.41 5.55 3.29
CA ASN A 9 2.69 4.99 2.87
C ASN A 9 2.62 4.37 1.46
N ILE A 10 1.57 3.60 1.17
CA ILE A 10 1.34 3.03 -0.17
C ILE A 10 1.27 4.15 -1.22
N ARG A 11 0.52 5.23 -0.96
CA ARG A 11 0.43 6.38 -1.87
C ARG A 11 1.76 7.11 -2.03
N ALA A 12 2.51 7.27 -0.95
CA ALA A 12 3.84 7.87 -1.00
C ALA A 12 4.78 7.03 -1.90
N GLU A 13 4.78 5.71 -1.78
CA GLU A 13 5.57 4.82 -2.63
C GLU A 13 5.16 4.85 -4.10
N ILE A 14 3.85 4.83 -4.38
CA ILE A 14 3.30 5.00 -5.73
C ILE A 14 3.78 6.33 -6.35
N SER A 15 3.73 7.41 -5.57
CA SER A 15 4.17 8.74 -6.00
C SER A 15 5.69 8.82 -6.23
N ARG A 16 6.50 8.28 -5.31
CA ARG A 16 7.98 8.21 -5.44
C ARG A 16 8.40 7.52 -6.72
N ARG A 17 7.63 6.51 -7.13
CA ARG A 17 7.86 5.71 -8.34
C ARG A 17 7.23 6.29 -9.60
N ARG A 18 6.51 7.42 -9.48
CA ARG A 18 5.77 8.10 -10.55
C ARG A 18 4.73 7.18 -11.21
N TRP A 19 4.13 6.29 -10.44
CA TRP A 19 3.05 5.44 -10.91
C TRP A 19 1.70 6.12 -10.68
N SER A 20 0.77 5.89 -11.58
CA SER A 20 -0.65 6.07 -11.33
C SER A 20 -1.19 4.95 -10.43
N ILE A 21 -2.36 5.19 -9.83
CA ILE A 21 -3.06 4.14 -9.06
C ILE A 21 -3.39 2.95 -9.97
N ASP A 22 -3.67 3.19 -11.26
CA ASP A 22 -3.92 2.13 -12.23
C ASP A 22 -2.72 1.25 -12.46
N GLU A 23 -1.57 1.85 -12.77
CA GLU A 23 -0.33 1.09 -12.99
C GLU A 23 0.06 0.31 -11.74
N PHE A 24 -0.15 0.87 -10.55
CA PHE A 24 0.04 0.15 -9.30
C PHE A 24 -0.91 -1.05 -9.19
N CYS A 25 -2.21 -0.83 -9.43
CA CYS A 25 -3.22 -1.89 -9.39
C CYS A 25 -2.89 -3.03 -10.36
N GLU A 26 -2.43 -2.71 -11.57
CA GLU A 26 -1.98 -3.68 -12.56
C GLU A 26 -0.76 -4.48 -12.06
N LYS A 27 0.24 -3.82 -11.46
CA LYS A 27 1.43 -4.49 -10.90
C LYS A 27 1.09 -5.48 -9.79
N ILE A 28 0.13 -5.15 -8.93
CA ILE A 28 -0.30 -6.04 -7.85
C ILE A 28 -1.48 -6.95 -8.24
N GLY A 29 -2.04 -6.83 -9.44
CA GLY A 29 -3.08 -7.70 -9.98
C GLY A 29 -4.46 -7.49 -9.34
N ILE A 30 -4.82 -6.24 -9.02
CA ILE A 30 -6.15 -5.88 -8.50
C ILE A 30 -6.84 -4.86 -9.41
N GLY A 31 -8.16 -4.70 -9.26
CA GLY A 31 -8.89 -3.61 -9.89
C GLY A 31 -8.87 -2.33 -9.06
N ARG A 32 -8.99 -1.16 -9.70
CA ARG A 32 -9.03 0.16 -9.04
C ARG A 32 -10.11 0.26 -7.96
N LYS A 33 -11.29 -0.32 -8.19
CA LYS A 33 -12.38 -0.37 -7.20
C LYS A 33 -11.96 -1.10 -5.93
N THR A 34 -11.19 -2.18 -6.06
CA THR A 34 -10.66 -2.94 -4.92
C THR A 34 -9.72 -2.08 -4.09
N PHE A 35 -8.81 -1.33 -4.74
CA PHE A 35 -7.90 -0.42 -4.07
C PHE A 35 -8.65 0.64 -3.24
N TYR A 36 -9.62 1.35 -3.83
CA TYR A 36 -10.38 2.35 -3.09
C TYR A 36 -11.23 1.75 -1.97
N ASN A 37 -11.82 0.57 -2.16
CA ASN A 37 -12.53 -0.12 -1.10
C ASN A 37 -11.60 -0.48 0.07
N TRP A 38 -10.37 -0.92 -0.23
CA TRP A 38 -9.36 -1.21 0.78
C TRP A 38 -8.98 0.06 1.54
N GLU A 39 -8.74 1.15 0.83
CA GLU A 39 -8.39 2.45 1.41
C GLU A 39 -9.51 3.07 2.25
N GLU A 40 -10.76 2.92 1.81
CA GLU A 40 -11.92 3.36 2.58
C GLU A 40 -12.03 2.58 3.90
N LYS A 41 -11.87 1.25 3.82
CA LYS A 41 -11.94 0.35 4.97
C LYS A 41 -10.70 0.42 5.87
N GLY A 42 -9.58 0.86 5.35
CA GLY A 42 -8.28 0.81 6.03
C GLY A 42 -7.75 -0.61 6.19
N ASP A 43 -8.11 -1.53 5.29
CA ASP A 43 -7.77 -2.95 5.43
C ASP A 43 -7.57 -3.64 4.07
N PHE A 44 -6.68 -4.63 4.04
CA PHE A 44 -6.36 -5.47 2.88
C PHE A 44 -5.74 -6.80 3.33
N SER A 45 -5.76 -7.81 2.45
CA SER A 45 -5.23 -9.14 2.81
C SER A 45 -3.70 -9.13 2.95
N ILE A 46 -3.19 -9.87 3.94
CA ILE A 46 -1.74 -10.02 4.23
C ILE A 46 -0.93 -10.47 3.01
N SER A 47 -1.50 -11.27 2.10
CA SER A 47 -0.81 -11.66 0.87
C SER A 47 -0.41 -10.45 0.01
N TYR A 48 -1.22 -9.39 0.01
CA TYR A 48 -0.90 -8.15 -0.68
C TYR A 48 0.08 -7.27 0.09
N LEU A 49 0.16 -7.40 1.42
CA LEU A 49 1.18 -6.73 2.20
C LEU A 49 2.58 -7.18 1.77
N ILE A 50 2.77 -8.50 1.69
CA ILE A 50 4.04 -9.10 1.25
C ILE A 50 4.34 -8.70 -0.19
N LYS A 51 3.34 -8.80 -1.09
CA LYS A 51 3.49 -8.41 -2.49
C LYS A 51 3.89 -6.93 -2.67
N MET A 52 3.30 -6.04 -1.88
CA MET A 52 3.64 -4.61 -1.91
C MET A 52 5.04 -4.36 -1.34
N SER A 53 5.42 -5.04 -0.25
CA SER A 53 6.77 -4.99 0.31
C SER A 53 7.83 -5.41 -0.72
N GLU A 54 7.61 -6.52 -1.43
CA GLU A 54 8.49 -6.97 -2.52
C GLU A 54 8.52 -5.99 -3.70
N LEU A 55 7.36 -5.46 -4.11
CA LEU A 55 7.25 -4.51 -5.22
C LEU A 55 7.94 -3.17 -4.92
N PHE A 56 7.81 -2.70 -3.68
CA PHE A 56 8.39 -1.43 -3.23
C PHE A 56 9.82 -1.57 -2.74
N GLY A 57 10.28 -2.78 -2.41
CA GLY A 57 11.62 -3.03 -1.89
C GLY A 57 11.83 -2.49 -0.47
N ILE A 58 10.75 -2.39 0.31
CA ILE A 58 10.75 -1.96 1.73
C ILE A 58 10.19 -3.06 2.61
N SER A 59 10.42 -3.00 3.92
CA SER A 59 9.88 -4.00 4.85
C SER A 59 8.36 -3.84 5.04
N THR A 60 7.70 -4.90 5.48
CA THR A 60 6.27 -4.83 5.85
C THR A 60 6.03 -3.88 7.02
N ASP A 61 7.00 -3.76 7.92
CA ASP A 61 6.91 -2.88 9.11
C ASP A 61 6.98 -1.41 8.71
N GLU A 62 7.84 -1.07 7.74
CA GLU A 62 7.93 0.27 7.15
C GLU A 62 6.63 0.61 6.40
N LEU A 63 6.12 -0.34 5.60
CA LEU A 63 4.87 -0.16 4.86
C LEU A 63 3.67 0.09 5.80
N LEU A 64 3.62 -0.61 6.94
CA LEU A 64 2.58 -0.42 7.97
C LEU A 64 2.82 0.79 8.88
N GLY A 65 3.98 1.45 8.79
CA GLY A 65 4.36 2.53 9.71
C GLY A 65 4.56 2.07 11.15
N ILE A 66 4.85 0.77 11.34
CA ILE A 66 5.14 0.16 12.65
C ILE A 66 6.60 0.40 13.04
N ASP A 67 7.47 0.67 12.07
CA ASP A 67 8.84 1.12 12.32
C ASP A 67 8.79 2.49 13.02
N LYS A 68 8.71 2.42 14.36
CA LYS A 68 8.96 3.54 15.25
C LYS A 68 10.43 3.90 15.09
N THR A 69 10.75 4.72 14.10
CA THR A 69 11.92 5.57 14.25
C THR A 69 11.61 6.50 15.43
N ALA A 70 12.32 6.23 16.52
CA ALA A 70 12.31 7.03 17.75
C ALA A 70 12.80 8.46 17.49
#